data_AF-E4UDG0-F1
#
_entry.id   AF-E4UDG0-F1
#
_cell.length_a   1.000
_cell.length_b   1.000
_cell.length_c   1.000
_cell.angle_alpha   90.00
_cell.angle_beta   90.00
_cell.angle_gamma   90.00
#
_symmetry.space_group_name_H-M   'P 1'
#
loop_
_entity.id
_entity.type
_entity.pdbx_description
1 polymer ?
#
loop_
_entity_poly.entity_id
_entity_poly.type
_entity_poly.pdbx_seq_one_letter_code
_entity_poly.pdbx_strand_id
1 'polypeptide(L)'
;MAVVFKWAVSRGLVKSNPTSGVSRQPWKTKGFHTWTIEQIEQFRKYHPIGKKASLALEMMLFLGLRRSDVMRVGIQHIKDEVMSIETQKTGVYVHIPIAPLL
;
A
#
# COMPACT_ATOMS: atom_id res chain seq x y z
N MET A 1 5.36 -20.35 -11.81
CA MET A 1 5.86 -21.62 -12.36
C MET A 1 7.28 -21.51 -12.95
N ALA A 2 7.57 -20.55 -13.84
CA ALA A 2 8.91 -20.42 -14.41
C ALA A 2 10.07 -20.31 -13.40
N VAL A 3 9.86 -19.58 -12.29
CA VAL A 3 10.84 -19.47 -11.20
C VAL A 3 11.10 -20.81 -10.51
N VAL A 4 10.04 -21.61 -10.29
CA VAL A 4 10.14 -22.91 -9.62
C VAL A 4 10.90 -23.91 -10.49
N PHE A 5 10.59 -23.98 -11.79
CA PHE A 5 11.32 -24.85 -12.71
C PHE A 5 12.76 -24.40 -12.95
N LYS A 6 13.03 -23.09 -12.93
CA LYS A 6 14.41 -22.58 -12.96
C LYS A 6 15.22 -23.06 -11.75
N TRP A 7 14.63 -23.07 -10.56
CA TRP A 7 15.24 -23.64 -9.37
C TRP A 7 15.39 -25.17 -9.46
N ALA A 8 14.39 -25.90 -9.97
CA ALA A 8 14.47 -27.35 -10.11
C ALA A 8 15.57 -27.78 -11.09
N VAL A 9 15.77 -27.03 -12.19
CA VAL A 9 16.90 -27.23 -13.12
C VAL A 9 18.24 -26.99 -12.42
N SER A 10 18.39 -25.92 -11.63
CA SER A 10 19.65 -25.65 -10.90
C SER A 10 19.97 -26.68 -9.82
N ARG A 11 18.96 -27.46 -9.40
CA ARG A 11 19.11 -28.59 -8.46
C ARG A 11 19.20 -29.95 -9.16
N GLY A 12 19.18 -29.99 -10.49
CA GLY A 12 19.25 -31.24 -11.28
C GLY A 12 18.00 -32.12 -11.17
N LEU A 13 16.91 -31.63 -10.59
CA LEU A 13 15.66 -32.40 -10.42
C LEU A 13 14.90 -32.58 -11.74
N VAL A 14 15.13 -31.68 -12.70
CA VAL A 14 14.58 -31.75 -14.06
C VAL A 14 15.65 -31.32 -15.07
N LYS A 15 15.61 -31.90 -16.28
CA LYS A 15 16.60 -31.64 -17.34
C LYS A 15 16.44 -30.26 -18.00
N SER A 16 15.21 -29.75 -18.08
CA SER A 16 14.91 -28.48 -18.73
C SER A 16 13.68 -27.82 -18.11
N ASN A 17 13.54 -26.50 -18.30
CA ASN A 17 12.38 -25.76 -17.83
C ASN A 17 11.26 -25.81 -18.90
N PRO A 18 10.13 -26.51 -18.65
CA PRO A 18 9.04 -26.65 -19.61
C PRO A 18 8.26 -25.35 -19.85
N THR A 19 8.51 -24.31 -19.04
CA THR A 19 7.88 -22.99 -19.21
C THR A 19 8.74 -22.03 -20.04
N SER A 20 9.92 -22.46 -20.48
CA SER A 20 10.75 -21.68 -21.41
C SER A 20 10.00 -21.44 -22.71
N GLY A 21 9.90 -20.17 -23.13
CA GLY A 21 9.16 -19.77 -24.34
C GLY A 21 7.67 -19.49 -24.11
N VAL A 22 7.13 -19.75 -22.92
CA VAL A 22 5.74 -19.38 -22.59
C VAL A 22 5.70 -17.90 -22.21
N SER A 23 5.05 -17.08 -23.04
CA SER A 23 4.82 -15.67 -22.73
C SER A 23 3.74 -15.52 -21.66
N ARG A 24 3.92 -14.51 -20.79
CA ARG A 24 2.94 -14.19 -19.77
C ARG A 24 1.75 -13.50 -20.46
N GLN A 25 0.58 -14.10 -20.40
CA GLN A 25 -0.65 -13.46 -20.88
C GLN A 25 -0.95 -12.26 -19.98
N PRO A 26 -1.03 -11.03 -20.52
CA PRO A 26 -1.35 -9.86 -19.74
C PRO A 26 -2.84 -9.89 -19.38
N TRP A 27 -3.14 -10.15 -18.11
CA TRP A 27 -4.48 -9.96 -17.58
C TRP A 27 -4.73 -8.46 -17.47
N LYS A 28 -5.46 -7.88 -18.43
CA LYS A 28 -5.94 -6.50 -18.33
C LYS A 28 -7.15 -6.48 -17.41
N THR A 29 -6.96 -6.07 -16.17
CA THR A 29 -8.07 -5.72 -15.29
C THR A 29 -8.31 -4.22 -15.38
N LYS A 30 -9.55 -3.76 -15.12
CA LYS A 30 -9.87 -2.32 -15.05
C LYS A 30 -9.20 -1.62 -13.85
N GLY A 31 -8.51 -2.36 -12.98
CA GLY A 31 -7.95 -1.85 -11.73
C GLY A 31 -9.01 -1.65 -10.65
N PHE A 32 -8.68 -0.82 -9.66
CA PHE A 32 -9.58 -0.44 -8.58
C PHE A 32 -10.13 0.97 -8.82
N HIS A 33 -11.39 1.18 -8.44
CA HIS A 33 -12.02 2.50 -8.48
C HIS A 33 -11.27 3.49 -7.58
N THR A 34 -10.98 4.69 -8.10
CA THR A 34 -10.38 5.77 -7.33
C THR A 34 -11.48 6.66 -6.77
N TRP A 35 -11.37 7.01 -5.50
CA TRP A 35 -12.42 7.79 -4.85
C TRP A 35 -12.50 9.20 -5.44
N THR A 36 -13.71 9.63 -5.77
CA THR A 36 -13.98 11.01 -6.14
C THR A 36 -14.16 11.87 -4.90
N ILE A 37 -14.09 13.20 -5.05
CA ILE A 37 -14.27 14.15 -3.95
C ILE A 37 -15.69 14.00 -3.37
N GLU A 38 -16.69 13.80 -4.21
CA GLU A 38 -18.09 13.63 -3.81
C GLU A 38 -18.28 12.36 -2.95
N GLN A 39 -17.55 11.29 -3.28
CA GLN A 39 -17.57 10.05 -2.49
C GLN A 39 -16.88 10.22 -1.13
N ILE A 40 -15.78 10.98 -1.09
CA ILE A 40 -15.11 11.36 0.15
C ILE A 40 -16.06 12.17 1.04
N GLU A 41 -16.77 13.14 0.47
CA GLU A 41 -17.75 13.96 1.18
C GLU A 41 -18.95 13.13 1.68
N GLN A 42 -19.48 12.23 0.86
CA GLN A 42 -20.53 11.30 1.27
C GLN A 42 -20.08 10.45 2.45
N PHE A 43 -18.85 9.94 2.42
CA PHE A 43 -18.28 9.17 3.52
C PHE A 43 -18.10 10.01 4.78
N ARG A 44 -17.58 11.23 4.67
CA ARG A 44 -17.44 12.18 5.80
C ARG A 44 -18.80 12.51 6.43
N LYS A 45 -19.86 12.67 5.62
CA LYS A 45 -21.23 12.90 6.11
C LYS A 45 -21.78 11.70 6.87
N TYR A 46 -21.51 10.49 6.40
CA TYR A 46 -21.96 9.26 7.06
C TYR A 46 -21.11 8.90 8.29
N HIS A 47 -19.82 9.22 8.26
CA HIS A 47 -18.87 9.06 9.36
C HIS A 47 -18.36 10.42 9.88
N PRO A 48 -19.11 11.06 10.80
CA PRO A 48 -18.65 12.28 11.44
C PRO A 48 -17.30 12.13 12.16
N ILE A 49 -16.67 13.27 12.39
CA ILE A 49 -15.41 13.42 13.14
C ILE A 49 -15.52 12.69 14.49
N GLY A 50 -14.43 12.05 14.90
CA GLY A 50 -14.36 11.24 16.13
C GLY A 50 -14.67 9.75 15.94
N LYS A 51 -15.23 9.35 14.79
CA LYS A 51 -15.33 7.92 14.42
C LYS A 51 -14.00 7.41 13.89
N LYS A 52 -13.67 6.14 14.20
CA LYS A 52 -12.49 5.43 13.66
C LYS A 52 -12.44 5.46 12.12
N ALA A 53 -13.60 5.36 11.48
CA ALA A 53 -13.73 5.41 10.03
C ALA A 53 -13.29 6.76 9.44
N SER A 54 -13.69 7.88 10.09
CA SER A 54 -13.28 9.22 9.68
C SER A 54 -11.78 9.39 9.83
N LEU A 55 -11.21 9.03 10.99
CA LEU A 55 -9.76 9.08 11.21
C LEU A 55 -9.00 8.24 10.16
N ALA A 56 -9.44 7.02 9.87
CA ALA A 56 -8.80 6.17 8.89
C ALA A 56 -8.80 6.78 7.48
N LEU A 57 -9.92 7.40 7.07
CA LEU A 57 -10.02 8.09 5.78
C LEU A 57 -9.04 9.26 5.72
N GLU A 58 -9.03 10.14 6.72
CA GLU A 58 -8.13 11.30 6.73
C GLU A 58 -6.66 10.88 6.73
N MET A 59 -6.29 9.87 7.52
CA MET A 59 -4.92 9.33 7.52
C MET A 59 -4.53 8.77 6.15
N MET A 60 -5.43 8.06 5.46
CA MET A 60 -5.14 7.51 4.13
C MET A 60 -5.02 8.60 3.06
N LEU A 61 -5.81 9.68 3.16
CA LEU A 61 -5.78 10.79 2.21
C LEU A 61 -4.53 11.66 2.38
N PHE A 62 -4.15 12.00 3.61
CA PHE A 62 -3.08 12.97 3.87
C PHE A 62 -1.69 12.36 3.96
N LEU A 63 -1.55 11.12 4.45
CA LEU A 63 -0.23 10.54 4.68
C LEU A 63 0.36 9.87 3.42
N GLY A 64 -0.45 9.55 2.42
CA GLY A 64 0.00 8.86 1.20
C GLY A 64 0.61 7.48 1.44
N LEU A 65 0.46 6.94 2.66
CA LEU A 65 1.00 5.66 3.07
C LEU A 65 0.15 4.51 2.51
N ARG A 66 0.78 3.35 2.34
CA ARG A 66 0.05 2.12 2.04
C ARG A 66 -0.80 1.75 3.25
N ARG A 67 -1.94 1.09 3.02
CA ARG A 67 -2.84 0.61 4.09
C ARG A 67 -2.10 -0.11 5.23
N SER A 68 -1.10 -0.94 4.89
CA SER A 68 -0.29 -1.67 5.88
C SER A 68 0.59 -0.78 6.76
N ASP A 69 0.98 0.39 6.26
CA ASP A 69 1.81 1.34 6.99
C ASP A 69 0.94 2.32 7.79
N VAL A 70 -0.20 2.77 7.25
CA VAL A 70 -1.16 3.65 7.95
C VAL A 70 -1.58 3.08 9.30
N MET A 71 -1.88 1.78 9.37
CA MET A 71 -2.31 1.12 10.61
C MET A 71 -1.21 1.02 11.68
N ARG A 72 0.05 1.25 11.31
CA ARG A 72 1.20 1.25 12.23
C ARG A 72 1.51 2.65 12.77
N VAL A 73 0.99 3.70 12.12
CA VAL A 73 1.20 5.09 12.55
C VAL A 73 0.61 5.26 13.95
N GLY A 74 1.35 5.98 14.79
CA GLY A 74 1.04 6.20 16.20
C GLY A 74 1.88 7.36 16.72
N ILE A 75 1.60 7.81 17.94
CA ILE A 75 2.21 9.02 18.51
C ILE A 75 3.74 8.96 18.59
N GLN A 76 4.31 7.77 18.74
CA GLN A 76 5.76 7.54 18.76
C GLN A 76 6.45 7.92 17.44
N HIS A 77 5.70 8.01 16.35
CA HIS A 77 6.21 8.40 15.04
C HIS A 77 6.25 9.91 14.84
N ILE A 78 5.72 10.69 15.79
CA ILE A 78 5.60 12.14 15.66
C ILE A 78 6.68 12.81 16.52
N LYS A 79 7.47 13.68 15.89
CA LYS A 79 8.47 14.51 16.57
C LYS A 79 8.62 15.83 15.81
N ASP A 80 8.64 16.95 16.53
CA ASP A 80 8.84 18.29 15.97
C ASP A 80 7.90 18.57 14.77
N GLU A 81 6.61 18.24 14.92
CA GLU A 81 5.56 18.37 13.88
C GLU A 81 5.78 17.52 12.61
N VAL A 82 6.74 16.59 12.63
CA VAL A 82 7.00 15.67 11.52
C VAL A 82 6.65 14.24 11.94
N MET A 83 5.81 13.57 11.15
CA MET A 83 5.55 12.15 11.28
C MET A 83 6.55 11.35 10.45
N SER A 84 7.25 10.42 11.08
CA SER A 84 8.31 9.62 10.44
C SER A 84 8.09 8.12 10.65
N ILE A 85 8.15 7.32 9.58
CA ILE A 85 7.99 5.86 9.66
C ILE A 85 8.81 5.12 8.59
N GLU A 86 9.31 3.94 8.94
CA GLU A 86 9.90 3.01 7.98
C GLU A 86 8.83 2.13 7.31
N THR A 87 8.71 2.26 6.00
CA THR A 87 7.71 1.55 5.19
C THR A 87 7.99 0.04 5.16
N GLN A 88 6.97 -0.77 5.45
CA GLN A 88 7.13 -2.23 5.59
C GLN A 88 7.56 -2.91 4.27
N LYS A 89 7.05 -2.43 3.13
CA LYS A 89 7.28 -3.08 1.84
C LYS A 89 8.69 -2.86 1.31
N THR A 90 9.26 -1.69 1.56
CA THR A 90 10.48 -1.21 0.87
C THR A 90 11.61 -0.83 1.81
N GLY A 91 11.37 -0.74 3.13
CA GLY A 91 12.40 -0.30 4.10
C GLY A 91 12.79 1.16 3.98
N VAL A 92 11.99 1.96 3.26
CA VAL A 92 12.28 3.38 3.04
C VAL A 92 11.68 4.17 4.19
N TYR A 93 12.50 5.03 4.80
CA TYR A 93 12.05 6.04 5.75
C TYR A 93 11.35 7.17 5.04
N VAL A 94 10.13 7.48 5.49
CA VAL A 94 9.36 8.63 5.01
C VAL A 94 9.17 9.63 6.14
N HIS A 95 9.26 10.91 5.81
CA HIS A 95 9.07 12.03 6.73
C HIS A 95 7.95 12.91 6.15
N ILE A 96 6.86 13.02 6.89
CA ILE A 96 5.63 13.69 6.46
C ILE A 96 5.36 14.82 7.45
N PRO A 97 5.49 16.10 7.04
CA PRO A 97 5.08 17.23 7.86
C PRO A 97 3.60 17.13 8.19
N ILE A 98 3.26 17.35 9.46
CA ILE A 98 1.86 17.41 9.90
C ILE A 98 1.38 18.83 9.61
N ALA A 99 0.39 18.95 8.73
CA ALA A 99 -0.25 20.23 8.47
C ALA A 99 -0.96 20.73 9.73
N PRO A 100 -0.92 22.05 10.03
CA PRO A 100 -1.76 22.63 11.06
C PRO A 100 -3.24 22.39 10.73
N LEU A 101 -4.06 22.24 11.77
CA LEU A 101 -5.50 22.08 11.61
C LEU A 101 -6.08 23.36 10.98
N LEU A 102 -6.85 23.22 9.88
CA LEU A 102 -7.60 24.31 9.26
C LEU A 102 -8.86 24.66 10.07
#